data_AF-A0A257AEN9-F1
#
_entry.id   AF-A0A257AEN9-F1
#
_cell.length_a   1.000
_cell.length_b   1.000
_cell.length_c   1.000
_cell.angle_alpha   90.00
_cell.angle_beta   90.00
_cell.angle_gamma   90.00
#
_symmetry.space_group_name_H-M   'P 1'
#
loop_
_entity.id
_entity.type
_entity.pdbx_description
1 polymer ?
#
loop_
_entity_poly.entity_id
_entity_poly.type
_entity_poly.pdbx_seq_one_letter_code
_entity_poly.pdbx_strand_id
1 'polypeptide(L)'
;MKARTCTKHSHFKRTPPPEELTRILEEEQSAGGNISKLAVMPQTPQDVLNLLQASLNATFPVCIIAMGELGRHTRAIASLYGSKLTYASISKSTAPGQLRVDKVREIMKTIL
;
A
#
# COMPACT_ATOMS: atom_id res chain seq x y z
N MET A 1 24.23 -7.75 -11.36
CA MET A 1 22.81 -7.40 -11.12
C MET A 1 22.60 -7.37 -9.60
N LYS A 2 22.30 -6.22 -8.96
CA LYS A 2 22.04 -6.17 -7.51
C LYS A 2 20.55 -6.46 -7.27
N ALA A 3 20.25 -7.47 -6.46
CA ALA A 3 18.88 -7.74 -6.02
C ALA A 3 18.35 -6.57 -5.17
N ARG A 4 17.07 -6.21 -5.33
CA ARG A 4 16.39 -5.23 -4.47
C ARG A 4 15.40 -5.96 -3.57
N THR A 5 15.42 -5.67 -2.27
CA THR A 5 14.61 -6.33 -1.25
C THR A 5 13.34 -5.53 -0.95
N CYS A 6 12.20 -6.21 -0.80
CA CYS A 6 10.93 -5.63 -0.37
C CYS A 6 10.54 -6.26 0.96
N THR A 7 10.60 -5.48 2.04
CA THR A 7 10.22 -5.88 3.40
C THR A 7 8.70 -5.77 3.53
N LYS A 8 8.03 -6.70 4.22
CA LYS A 8 6.56 -6.78 4.27
C LYS A 8 6.04 -6.83 5.70
N HIS A 9 5.11 -5.94 6.00
CA HIS A 9 4.26 -6.02 7.19
C HIS A 9 2.78 -6.03 6.80
N SER A 10 1.93 -6.77 7.53
CA SER A 10 0.50 -6.87 7.20
C SER A 10 -0.38 -6.99 8.43
N HIS A 11 -1.31 -6.04 8.59
CA HIS A 11 -2.38 -6.08 9.59
C HIS A 11 -3.71 -6.44 8.93
N PHE A 12 -4.12 -7.70 9.08
CA PHE A 12 -5.35 -8.21 8.44
C PHE A 12 -6.65 -7.81 9.16
N LYS A 13 -6.56 -7.29 10.38
CA LYS A 13 -7.74 -7.00 11.23
C LYS A 13 -7.99 -5.51 11.48
N ARG A 14 -6.96 -4.67 11.41
CA ARG A 14 -7.04 -3.24 11.77
C ARG A 14 -6.10 -2.39 10.93
N THR A 15 -6.29 -1.09 11.03
CA THR A 15 -5.27 -0.08 10.67
C THR A 15 -4.68 0.47 11.96
N PRO A 16 -3.36 0.38 12.16
CA PRO A 16 -2.68 1.05 13.27
C PRO A 16 -2.90 2.56 13.32
N PRO A 17 -2.75 3.21 14.50
CA PRO A 17 -2.72 4.66 14.61
C PRO A 17 -1.61 5.27 13.74
N PRO A 18 -1.73 6.54 13.32
CA PRO A 18 -0.79 7.18 12.39
C PRO A 18 0.69 7.06 12.78
N GLU A 19 1.01 7.23 14.07
CA GLU A 19 2.39 7.13 14.56
C GLU A 19 2.95 5.71 14.42
N GLU A 20 2.13 4.68 14.67
CA GLU A 20 2.51 3.27 14.51
C GLU A 20 2.71 2.93 13.02
N LEU A 21 1.90 3.49 12.11
CA LEU A 21 2.07 3.30 10.66
C LEU A 21 3.43 3.81 10.17
N THR A 22 3.80 5.03 10.56
CA THR A 22 5.09 5.63 10.19
C THR A 22 6.24 4.82 10.75
N ARG A 23 6.16 4.47 12.04
CA ARG A 23 7.18 3.67 12.72
C ARG A 23 7.41 2.33 12.04
N ILE A 24 6.34 1.62 11.65
CA ILE A 24 6.47 0.33 10.94
C ILE A 24 7.21 0.52 9.61
N LEU A 25 6.88 1.56 8.83
CA LEU A 25 7.56 1.82 7.55
C LEU A 25 9.06 2.10 7.74
N GLU A 26 9.42 2.84 8.79
CA GLU A 26 10.81 3.15 9.17
C GLU A 26 11.57 1.91 9.67
N GLU A 27 10.93 1.05 10.46
CA GLU A 27 11.50 -0.22 10.92
C GLU A 27 11.77 -1.16 9.74
N GLU A 28 10.82 -1.29 8.82
CA GLU A 28 10.96 -2.10 7.59
C GLU A 28 12.06 -1.54 6.66
N GLN A 29 12.29 -0.22 6.66
CA GLN A 29 13.36 0.43 5.90
C GLN A 29 14.72 0.18 6.57
N SER A 30 14.78 0.30 7.89
CA SER A 30 15.98 0.08 8.71
C SER A 30 16.46 -1.37 8.69
N ALA A 31 15.53 -2.31 8.48
CA ALA A 31 15.84 -3.73 8.27
C ALA A 31 16.55 -4.03 6.93
N GLY A 32 16.89 -3.01 6.13
CA GLY A 32 17.62 -3.17 4.86
C GLY A 32 16.73 -3.39 3.64
N GLY A 33 15.41 -3.16 3.78
CA GLY A 33 14.49 -3.14 2.65
C GLY A 33 14.80 -1.98 1.69
N ASN A 34 14.79 -2.23 0.38
CA ASN A 34 14.84 -1.15 -0.61
C ASN A 34 13.47 -0.53 -0.85
N ILE A 35 12.40 -1.25 -0.52
CA ILE A 35 11.01 -0.77 -0.53
C ILE A 35 10.32 -1.31 0.72
N SER A 36 9.87 -0.44 1.61
CA SER A 36 9.06 -0.84 2.78
C SER A 36 7.61 -1.05 2.37
N LYS A 37 7.07 -2.25 2.61
CA LYS A 37 5.68 -2.57 2.27
C LYS A 37 4.80 -2.71 3.50
N LEU A 38 3.66 -2.01 3.49
CA LEU A 38 2.65 -2.07 4.54
C LEU A 38 1.26 -2.33 3.96
N ALA A 39 0.60 -3.39 4.42
CA ALA A 39 -0.79 -3.66 4.12
C ALA A 39 -1.65 -3.63 5.40
N VAL A 40 -2.78 -2.93 5.37
CA VAL A 40 -3.67 -2.78 6.54
C VAL A 40 -5.12 -3.06 6.17
N MET A 41 -5.96 -3.34 7.17
CA MET A 41 -7.40 -3.50 7.00
C MET A 41 -8.13 -2.27 7.57
N PRO A 42 -8.56 -1.32 6.73
CA PRO A 42 -9.32 -0.16 7.18
C PRO A 42 -10.70 -0.56 7.70
N GLN A 43 -11.10 0.05 8.80
CA GLN A 43 -12.46 -0.01 9.37
C GLN A 43 -13.24 1.28 9.07
N THR A 44 -12.52 2.37 8.76
CA THR A 44 -13.11 3.67 8.42
C THR A 44 -12.43 4.28 7.19
N PRO A 45 -13.06 5.26 6.50
CA PRO A 45 -12.38 6.07 5.49
C PRO A 45 -11.16 6.81 6.04
N GLN A 46 -11.20 7.23 7.31
CA GLN A 46 -10.06 7.89 7.96
C GLN A 46 -8.83 6.99 8.05
N ASP A 47 -9.02 5.68 8.27
CA ASP A 47 -7.91 4.72 8.26
C ASP A 47 -7.19 4.69 6.90
N VAL A 48 -7.95 4.80 5.80
CA VAL A 48 -7.39 4.86 4.46
C VAL A 48 -6.58 6.14 4.27
N LEU A 49 -7.12 7.28 4.72
CA LEU A 49 -6.41 8.56 4.67
C LEU A 49 -5.13 8.53 5.52
N ASN A 50 -5.16 7.94 6.71
CA ASN A 50 -4.00 7.79 7.58
C ASN A 50 -2.88 6.99 6.89
N LEU A 51 -3.23 5.90 6.20
CA LEU A 51 -2.26 5.11 5.44
C LEU A 51 -1.68 5.89 4.25
N LEU A 52 -2.51 6.61 3.50
CA LEU A 52 -2.06 7.45 2.38
C LEU A 52 -1.14 8.57 2.88
N GLN A 53 -1.46 9.18 4.01
CA GLN A 53 -0.63 10.21 4.64
C GLN A 53 0.73 9.64 5.09
N ALA A 54 0.76 8.44 5.68
CA ALA A 54 2.02 7.78 6.05
C ALA A 54 2.90 7.51 4.81
N SER A 55 2.28 7.08 3.70
CA SER A 55 2.99 6.90 2.42
C SER A 55 3.51 8.23 1.85
N LEU A 56 2.73 9.31 1.95
CA LEU A 56 3.10 10.63 1.44
C LEU A 56 4.27 11.24 2.23
N ASN A 57 4.32 10.98 3.54
CA ASN A 57 5.36 11.50 4.43
C ASN A 57 6.66 10.71 4.36
N ALA A 58 6.65 9.48 3.82
CA ALA A 58 7.84 8.65 3.75
C ALA A 58 8.89 9.25 2.80
N THR A 59 10.11 9.44 3.30
CA THR A 59 11.25 9.95 2.53
C THR A 59 12.04 8.86 1.79
N PHE A 60 11.55 7.62 1.86
CA PHE A 60 12.13 6.41 1.27
C PHE A 60 11.06 5.65 0.45
N PRO A 61 11.46 4.71 -0.42
CA PRO A 61 10.50 4.00 -1.26
C PRO A 61 9.56 3.12 -0.45
N VAL A 62 8.25 3.28 -0.66
CA VAL A 62 7.21 2.51 0.05
C VAL A 62 6.22 1.83 -0.91
N CYS A 63 5.57 0.78 -0.43
CA CYS A 63 4.46 0.10 -1.09
C CYS A 63 3.31 -0.04 -0.07
N ILE A 64 2.21 0.70 -0.23
CA ILE A 64 1.09 0.63 0.71
C ILE A 64 -0.14 0.00 0.08
N ILE A 65 -0.92 -0.71 0.89
CA ILE A 65 -2.16 -1.35 0.46
C ILE A 65 -3.19 -1.22 1.58
N ALA A 66 -4.27 -0.48 1.34
CA ALA A 66 -5.47 -0.62 2.15
C ALA A 66 -6.29 -1.79 1.58
N MET A 67 -6.48 -2.84 2.37
CA MET A 67 -7.21 -4.04 1.96
C MET A 67 -8.72 -3.84 2.05
N GLY A 68 -9.48 -4.80 1.53
CA GLY A 68 -10.94 -4.79 1.61
C GLY A 68 -11.58 -3.77 0.67
N GLU A 69 -12.92 -3.68 0.73
CA GLU A 69 -13.68 -2.82 -0.17
C GLU A 69 -13.40 -1.33 0.08
N LEU A 70 -13.31 -0.92 1.37
CA LEU A 70 -12.96 0.45 1.75
C LEU A 70 -11.62 0.89 1.16
N GLY A 71 -10.61 0.02 1.20
CA GLY A 71 -9.25 0.33 0.74
C GLY A 71 -9.00 0.09 -0.75
N ARG A 72 -9.95 -0.51 -1.47
CA ARG A 72 -9.76 -1.00 -2.85
C ARG A 72 -9.16 0.02 -3.81
N HIS A 73 -9.59 1.28 -3.69
CA HIS A 73 -9.16 2.38 -4.54
C HIS A 73 -7.66 2.72 -4.36
N THR A 74 -7.08 2.48 -3.18
CA THR A 74 -5.64 2.71 -2.93
C THR A 74 -4.74 1.92 -3.89
N ARG A 75 -5.22 0.79 -4.41
CA ARG A 75 -4.48 -0.02 -5.40
C ARG A 75 -4.28 0.69 -6.74
N ALA A 76 -5.08 1.70 -7.05
CA ALA A 76 -4.94 2.49 -8.27
C ALA A 76 -4.32 3.86 -8.01
N ILE A 77 -4.63 4.48 -6.86
CA ILE A 77 -4.28 5.89 -6.62
C ILE A 77 -3.09 6.11 -5.69
N ALA A 78 -2.62 5.09 -4.96
CA ALA A 78 -1.57 5.29 -3.95
C ALA A 78 -0.24 5.80 -4.52
N SER A 79 -0.01 5.68 -5.83
CA SER A 79 1.14 6.28 -6.51
C SER A 79 1.16 7.81 -6.43
N LEU A 80 -0.01 8.46 -6.38
CA LEU A 80 -0.12 9.90 -6.13
C LEU A 80 0.39 10.30 -4.74
N TYR A 81 0.37 9.36 -3.80
CA TYR A 81 0.74 9.55 -2.41
C TYR A 81 2.07 8.84 -2.07
N GLY A 82 2.96 8.70 -3.05
CA GLY A 82 4.34 8.22 -2.84
C GLY A 82 4.55 6.71 -3.01
N SER A 83 3.49 5.92 -3.13
CA SER A 83 3.64 4.47 -3.27
C SER A 83 4.27 4.06 -4.60
N LYS A 84 5.33 3.26 -4.56
CA LYS A 84 6.11 2.88 -5.75
C LYS A 84 5.60 1.62 -6.44
N LEU A 85 4.79 0.82 -5.74
CA LEU A 85 4.27 -0.45 -6.22
C LEU A 85 2.81 -0.60 -5.85
N THR A 86 2.07 -1.33 -6.68
CA THR A 86 0.71 -1.79 -6.38
C THR A 86 0.56 -3.25 -6.75
N TYR A 87 -0.47 -3.90 -6.19
CA TYR A 87 -0.79 -5.30 -6.43
C TYR A 87 -2.19 -5.44 -7.04
N ALA A 88 -2.23 -6.09 -8.19
CA ALA A 88 -3.43 -6.43 -8.94
C ALA A 88 -3.45 -7.93 -9.29
N SER A 89 -4.63 -8.49 -9.55
CA SER A 89 -4.76 -9.88 -9.98
C SER A 89 -4.70 -10.01 -11.51
N ILE A 90 -4.15 -11.12 -12.01
CA ILE A 90 -4.25 -11.48 -13.44
C ILE A 90 -5.55 -12.24 -13.71
N SER A 91 -5.94 -13.12 -12.78
CA SER A 91 -7.15 -13.93 -12.83
C SER A 91 -7.96 -13.77 -11.54
N LYS A 92 -8.13 -14.85 -10.77
CA LYS A 92 -8.89 -14.84 -9.51
C LYS A 92 -8.19 -13.96 -8.47
N SER A 93 -8.99 -13.17 -7.75
CA SER A 93 -8.50 -12.37 -6.64
C SER A 93 -7.93 -13.24 -5.52
N THR A 94 -6.76 -12.88 -5.01
CA THR A 94 -6.08 -13.57 -3.90
C THR A 94 -6.13 -12.77 -2.60
N ALA A 95 -6.71 -11.56 -2.60
CA ALA A 95 -6.83 -10.71 -1.42
C ALA A 95 -8.13 -9.88 -1.44
N PRO A 96 -8.74 -9.58 -0.28
CA PRO A 96 -9.93 -8.74 -0.21
C PRO A 96 -9.72 -7.38 -0.90
N GLY A 97 -10.65 -7.00 -1.76
CA GLY A 97 -10.58 -5.75 -2.53
C GLY A 97 -9.46 -5.71 -3.58
N GLN A 98 -8.91 -6.84 -4.01
CA GLN A 98 -7.93 -6.85 -5.11
C GLN A 98 -8.62 -6.67 -6.46
N LEU A 99 -8.16 -5.67 -7.21
CA LEU A 99 -8.62 -5.39 -8.57
C LEU A 99 -7.80 -6.19 -9.58
N ARG A 100 -8.42 -6.53 -10.72
CA ARG A 100 -7.69 -7.08 -11.85
C ARG A 100 -6.78 -6.03 -12.48
N VAL A 101 -5.67 -6.49 -13.08
CA VAL A 101 -4.63 -5.63 -13.65
C VAL A 101 -5.13 -4.75 -14.79
N ASP A 102 -6.08 -5.25 -15.60
CA ASP A 102 -6.75 -4.48 -16.66
C ASP A 102 -7.49 -3.27 -16.08
N LYS A 103 -8.27 -3.47 -15.00
CA LYS A 103 -9.00 -2.41 -14.31
C LYS A 103 -8.10 -1.41 -13.60
N VAL A 104 -7.04 -1.87 -12.94
CA VAL A 104 -6.06 -0.94 -12.34
C VAL A 104 -5.42 -0.07 -13.41
N ARG A 105 -5.02 -0.66 -14.55
CA ARG A 105 -4.44 0.10 -15.68
C ARG A 105 -5.41 1.10 -16.28
N GLU A 106 -6.68 0.73 -16.43
CA GLU A 106 -7.75 1.62 -16.93
C GLU A 106 -7.92 2.85 -16.02
N ILE A 107 -8.02 2.62 -14.70
CA ILE A 107 -8.15 3.71 -13.71
C ILE A 107 -6.89 4.59 -13.72
N MET A 108 -5.70 3.97 -13.67
CA MET A 108 -4.44 4.70 -13.68
C MET A 108 -4.32 5.57 -14.93
N LYS A 109 -4.65 5.07 -16.13
CA LYS A 109 -4.62 5.85 -17.37
C LYS A 109 -5.59 7.04 -17.37
N THR A 110 -6.64 6.97 -16.56
CA THR A 110 -7.67 8.01 -16.47
C THR A 110 -7.28 9.11 -15.47
N ILE A 111 -6.59 8.75 -14.39
CA ILE A 111 -6.32 9.63 -13.25
C ILE A 111 -4.85 10.12 -13.21
N LEU A 112 -3.91 9.34 -13.75
CA LEU A 112 -2.46 9.60 -13.74
C LEU A 112 -1.95 9.93 -15.14
#